data_AF-R0N899-F1
#
_entry.id   AF-R0N899-F1
#
_cell.length_a   1.000
_cell.length_b   1.000
_cell.length_c   1.000
_cell.angle_alpha   90.00
_cell.angle_beta   90.00
_cell.angle_gamma   90.00
#
_symmetry.space_group_name_H-M   'P 1'
#
loop_
_entity.id
_entity.type
_entity.pdbx_description
1 polymer ?
#
loop_
_entity_poly.entity_id
_entity_poly.type
_entity_poly.pdbx_seq_one_letter_code
_entity_poly.pdbx_strand_id
1 'polypeptide(L)'
;MQRLEVYKNYQHLYDLRMAILLNLSTIYLYHQDKNMCQQICYTLLEDAKNKKSYDMLALCYIRIGICRDNAKLIQKGFSLLELTDETSILAFLKKEVETYYQPKEI
;
A
#
# COMPACT_ATOMS: atom_id res chain seq x y z
N MET A 1 -3.60 12.40 10.51
CA MET A 1 -4.58 11.96 9.49
C MET A 1 -5.82 12.87 9.39
N GLN A 2 -6.42 13.32 10.50
CA GLN A 2 -7.68 14.08 10.51
C GLN A 2 -7.76 15.29 9.55
N ARG A 3 -6.66 16.06 9.36
CA ARG A 3 -6.68 17.22 8.45
C ARG A 3 -6.82 16.86 6.96
N LEU A 4 -6.39 15.66 6.56
CA LEU A 4 -6.48 15.21 5.17
C LEU A 4 -7.88 14.67 4.81
N GLU A 5 -8.68 14.30 5.81
CA GLU A 5 -10.05 13.80 5.58
C GLU A 5 -11.02 14.86 5.07
N VAL A 6 -10.77 16.12 5.43
CA VAL A 6 -11.60 17.26 5.00
C VAL A 6 -11.62 17.42 3.46
N TYR A 7 -10.57 16.97 2.78
CA TYR A 7 -10.39 17.20 1.33
C TYR A 7 -10.82 16.03 0.44
N LYS A 8 -11.44 14.98 1.00
CA LYS A 8 -11.71 13.72 0.29
C LYS A 8 -12.69 13.82 -0.91
N ASN A 9 -13.42 14.93 -1.05
CA ASN A 9 -14.40 15.11 -2.13
C ASN A 9 -13.95 16.15 -3.17
N TYR A 10 -12.79 16.77 -3.00
CA TYR A 10 -12.27 17.74 -3.96
C TYR A 10 -11.40 17.01 -4.98
N GLN A 11 -11.90 16.84 -6.20
CA GLN A 11 -11.36 15.87 -7.18
C GLN A 11 -9.87 16.03 -7.46
N HIS A 12 -9.35 17.25 -7.59
CA HIS A 12 -7.91 17.50 -7.77
C HIS A 12 -7.08 17.32 -6.49
N LEU A 13 -7.64 17.55 -5.30
CA LEU A 13 -6.93 17.36 -4.03
C LEU A 13 -6.93 15.89 -3.59
N TYR A 14 -7.85 15.09 -4.12
CA TYR A 14 -7.94 13.67 -3.80
C TYR A 14 -6.74 12.88 -4.32
N ASP A 15 -6.34 13.11 -5.57
CA ASP A 15 -5.12 12.49 -6.13
C ASP A 15 -3.87 12.92 -5.38
N LEU A 16 -3.77 14.21 -5.05
CA LEU A 16 -2.67 14.72 -4.24
C LEU A 16 -2.64 14.08 -2.85
N ARG A 17 -3.80 13.92 -2.19
CA ARG A 17 -3.92 13.23 -0.91
C ARG A 17 -3.41 11.80 -1.02
N MET A 18 -3.86 11.03 -2.02
CA MET A 18 -3.41 9.65 -2.21
C MET A 18 -1.91 9.58 -2.45
N ALA A 19 -1.33 10.47 -3.26
CA ALA A 19 0.11 10.53 -3.47
C ALA A 19 0.89 10.85 -2.18
N ILE A 20 0.40 11.80 -1.38
CA ILE A 20 1.02 12.14 -0.08
C ILE A 20 0.96 10.94 0.87
N LEU A 21 -0.20 10.29 0.98
CA LEU A 21 -0.37 9.11 1.82
C LEU A 21 0.54 7.96 1.35
N LEU A 22 0.65 7.73 0.04
CA LEU A 22 1.54 6.71 -0.52
C LEU A 22 2.98 6.98 -0.09
N ASN A 23 3.47 8.21 -0.27
CA ASN A 23 4.83 8.60 0.10
C ASN A 23 5.08 8.46 1.60
N LEU A 24 4.13 8.85 2.44
CA LEU A 24 4.22 8.67 3.89
C LEU A 24 4.28 7.18 4.26
N SER A 25 3.46 6.33 3.66
CA SER A 25 3.51 4.89 3.93
C SER A 25 4.86 4.28 3.56
N THR A 26 5.50 4.75 2.47
CA THR A 26 6.86 4.35 2.10
C THR A 26 7.88 4.77 3.16
N ILE A 27 7.85 6.03 3.61
CA ILE A 27 8.76 6.54 4.64
C ILE A 27 8.62 5.72 5.93
N TYR A 28 7.40 5.53 6.42
CA TYR A 28 7.18 4.76 7.66
C TYR A 28 7.59 3.30 7.52
N LEU A 29 7.34 2.66 6.36
CA LEU A 29 7.81 1.30 6.10
C LEU A 29 9.35 1.22 6.15
N TYR A 30 10.04 2.15 5.50
CA TYR A 30 11.50 2.16 5.41
C TYR A 30 12.15 2.38 6.78
N HIS A 31 11.51 3.16 7.64
CA HIS A 31 11.90 3.37 9.03
C HIS A 31 11.39 2.28 9.99
N GLN A 32 10.83 1.18 9.48
CA GLN A 32 10.32 0.03 10.25
C GLN A 32 9.16 0.37 11.20
N ASP A 33 8.52 1.53 11.05
CA ASP A 33 7.27 1.86 11.74
C ASP A 33 6.09 1.20 11.00
N LYS A 34 6.00 -0.13 11.19
CA LYS A 34 4.98 -0.98 10.60
C LYS A 34 3.57 -0.56 11.02
N ASN A 35 3.40 -0.01 12.22
CA ASN A 35 2.10 0.43 12.73
C ASN A 35 1.57 1.64 11.95
N MET A 36 2.39 2.69 11.78
CA MET A 36 1.99 3.87 11.01
C MET A 36 1.82 3.55 9.53
N CYS A 37 2.72 2.75 8.95
CA CYS A 37 2.59 2.27 7.57
C CYS A 37 1.25 1.55 7.37
N GLN A 38 0.91 0.62 8.27
CA GLN A 38 -0.34 -0.15 8.19
C GLN A 38 -1.58 0.76 8.25
N GLN A 39 -1.64 1.71 9.18
CA GLN A 39 -2.80 2.61 9.30
C GLN A 39 -2.99 3.43 8.01
N ILE A 40 -1.90 3.97 7.45
CA ILE A 40 -1.95 4.71 6.19
C ILE A 40 -2.39 3.82 5.03
N CYS A 41 -1.88 2.60 4.94
CA CYS A 41 -2.25 1.65 3.90
C CYS A 41 -3.74 1.25 3.98
N TYR A 42 -4.35 1.22 5.17
CA TYR A 42 -5.79 1.00 5.28
C TYR A 42 -6.60 2.17 4.74
N THR A 43 -6.22 3.41 5.02
CA THR A 43 -6.86 4.59 4.42
C THR A 43 -6.72 4.58 2.89
N LEU A 44 -5.52 4.31 2.37
CA LEU A 44 -5.28 4.20 0.93
C LEU A 44 -6.08 3.06 0.28
N LEU A 45 -6.25 1.93 0.98
CA LEU A 45 -7.02 0.80 0.45
C LEU A 45 -8.48 1.15 0.20
N GLU A 46 -9.10 1.95 1.07
CA GLU A 46 -10.46 2.46 0.86
C GLU A 46 -10.50 3.42 -0.34
N ASP A 47 -9.54 4.35 -0.41
CA ASP A 47 -9.44 5.32 -1.50
C ASP A 47 -9.25 4.63 -2.87
N ALA A 48 -8.40 3.60 -2.91
CA ALA A 48 -8.10 2.81 -4.10
C ALA A 48 -9.32 2.00 -4.57
N LYS A 49 -10.11 1.42 -3.65
CA LYS A 49 -11.37 0.73 -3.99
C LYS A 49 -12.37 1.69 -4.63
N ASN A 50 -12.53 2.88 -4.06
CA ASN A 50 -13.46 3.89 -4.58
C ASN A 50 -13.06 4.34 -5.99
N LYS A 51 -11.77 4.50 -6.25
CA LYS A 51 -11.24 4.85 -7.58
C LYS A 51 -11.08 3.68 -8.55
N LYS A 52 -11.22 2.44 -8.08
CA LYS A 52 -10.88 1.23 -8.85
C LYS A 52 -9.43 1.23 -9.36
N SER A 53 -8.51 1.77 -8.56
CA SER A 53 -7.07 1.80 -8.85
C SER A 53 -6.45 0.49 -8.35
N TYR A 54 -6.30 -0.47 -9.26
CA TYR A 54 -5.86 -1.83 -8.93
C TYR A 54 -4.37 -1.91 -8.57
N ASP A 55 -3.55 -1.05 -9.18
CA ASP A 55 -2.14 -0.82 -8.84
C ASP A 55 -1.98 -0.40 -7.36
N MET A 56 -2.71 0.63 -6.92
CA MET A 56 -2.68 1.08 -5.52
C MET A 56 -3.28 0.04 -4.57
N LEU A 57 -4.32 -0.66 -5.01
CA LEU A 57 -4.95 -1.72 -4.22
C LEU A 57 -3.97 -2.89 -3.97
N ALA A 58 -3.20 -3.27 -4.98
CA ALA A 58 -2.15 -4.27 -4.85
C ALA A 58 -1.04 -3.83 -3.90
N LEU A 59 -0.55 -2.59 -4.06
CA LEU A 59 0.45 -2.00 -3.18
C LEU A 59 0.01 -2.01 -1.71
N CYS A 60 -1.24 -1.60 -1.45
CA CYS A 60 -1.80 -1.62 -0.10
C CYS A 60 -1.85 -3.05 0.48
N TYR A 61 -2.29 -4.04 -0.30
CA TYR A 61 -2.30 -5.43 0.17
C TYR A 61 -0.90 -5.95 0.49
N ILE A 62 0.09 -5.66 -0.36
CA ILE A 62 1.47 -6.08 -0.14
C ILE A 62 2.03 -5.43 1.13
N ARG A 63 1.92 -4.10 1.28
CA ARG A 63 2.44 -3.39 2.46
C ARG A 63 1.73 -3.76 3.75
N ILE A 64 0.41 -3.97 3.73
CA ILE A 64 -0.33 -4.51 4.88
C ILE A 64 0.14 -5.94 5.19
N GLY A 65 0.39 -6.75 4.16
CA GLY A 65 0.96 -8.08 4.28
C GLY A 65 2.33 -8.06 4.95
N ILE A 66 3.21 -7.14 4.57
CA ILE A 66 4.52 -6.92 5.22
C ILE A 66 4.36 -6.50 6.68
N CYS A 67 3.47 -5.55 6.97
CA CYS A 67 3.29 -5.02 8.32
C CYS A 67 2.66 -6.04 9.28
N ARG A 68 1.88 -7.00 8.76
CA ARG A 68 1.18 -8.03 9.55
C ARG A 68 1.79 -9.43 9.44
N ASP A 69 2.94 -9.55 8.79
CA ASP A 69 3.60 -10.82 8.47
C ASP A 69 2.63 -11.85 7.81
N ASN A 70 1.79 -11.37 6.87
CA ASN A 70 0.73 -12.14 6.22
C ASN A 70 1.03 -12.38 4.73
N ALA A 71 1.68 -13.51 4.43
CA ALA A 71 2.01 -13.92 3.07
C ALA A 71 0.80 -14.01 2.12
N LYS A 72 -0.41 -14.33 2.60
CA LYS A 72 -1.60 -14.43 1.76
C LYS A 72 -2.00 -13.07 1.19
N LEU A 73 -1.85 -12.00 1.97
CA LEU A 73 -2.11 -10.64 1.50
C LEU A 73 -1.06 -10.18 0.48
N ILE A 74 0.21 -10.54 0.70
CA ILE A 74 1.30 -10.26 -0.24
C ILE A 74 1.02 -10.93 -1.59
N GLN A 75 0.72 -12.23 -1.57
CA GLN A 75 0.39 -12.98 -2.79
C GLN A 75 -0.83 -12.41 -3.50
N LYS A 76 -1.87 -12.01 -2.77
CA LYS A 76 -3.04 -11.35 -3.35
C LYS A 76 -2.68 -10.07 -4.12
N GLY A 77 -1.77 -9.26 -3.60
CA GLY A 77 -1.31 -8.06 -4.29
C GLY A 77 -0.47 -8.39 -5.52
N PHE A 78 0.43 -9.38 -5.45
CA PHE A 78 1.19 -9.81 -6.62
C PHE A 78 0.31 -10.33 -7.74
N SER A 79 -0.65 -11.21 -7.44
CA SER A 79 -1.59 -11.71 -8.45
C SER A 79 -2.37 -10.58 -9.11
N LEU A 80 -2.71 -9.52 -8.39
CA LEU A 80 -3.41 -8.38 -8.98
C LEU A 80 -2.53 -7.63 -9.98
N LEU A 81 -1.25 -7.38 -9.65
CA LEU A 81 -0.32 -6.70 -10.55
C LEU A 81 0.00 -7.55 -11.78
N GLU A 82 0.09 -8.88 -11.62
CA GLU A 82 0.26 -9.80 -12.74
C GLU A 82 -0.97 -9.79 -13.67
N LEU A 83 -2.18 -9.76 -13.12
CA LEU A 83 -3.42 -9.69 -13.90
C LEU A 83 -3.63 -8.35 -14.62
N THR A 84 -2.97 -7.28 -14.15
CA THR A 84 -3.07 -5.94 -14.76
C THR A 84 -1.81 -5.54 -15.55
N ASP A 85 -0.88 -6.48 -15.77
CA ASP A 85 0.37 -6.25 -16.51
C ASP A 85 1.27 -5.14 -15.95
N GLU A 86 1.16 -4.85 -14.65
CA GLU A 86 1.92 -3.79 -13.94
C GLU A 86 3.33 -4.26 -13.55
N THR A 87 4.11 -4.65 -14.55
CA THR A 87 5.40 -5.35 -14.40
C THR A 87 6.46 -4.54 -13.64
N SER A 88 6.50 -3.22 -13.84
CA SER A 88 7.46 -2.33 -13.17
C SER A 88 7.17 -2.21 -11.67
N ILE A 89 5.88 -2.05 -11.31
CA ILE A 89 5.41 -1.99 -9.93
C ILE A 89 5.62 -3.35 -9.25
N LEU A 90 5.34 -4.46 -9.95
CA LEU A 90 5.58 -5.80 -9.44
C LEU A 90 7.05 -6.03 -9.10
N ALA A 91 7.98 -5.65 -9.98
CA ALA A 91 9.41 -5.77 -9.73
C ALA A 91 9.87 -4.91 -8.54
N PHE A 92 9.35 -3.69 -8.41
CA PHE A 92 9.64 -2.82 -7.27
C PHE A 92 9.15 -3.44 -5.95
N LEU A 93 7.90 -3.92 -5.91
CA LEU A 93 7.30 -4.45 -4.69
C LEU A 93 7.85 -5.83 -4.30
N LYS A 94 8.34 -6.64 -5.24
CA LYS A 94 9.09 -7.87 -4.92
C LYS A 94 10.34 -7.54 -4.10
N LYS A 95 11.12 -6.54 -4.50
CA LYS A 95 12.30 -6.08 -3.74
C LYS A 95 11.90 -5.51 -2.37
N GLU A 96 10.78 -4.79 -2.30
CA GLU A 96 10.26 -4.27 -1.03
C GLU A 96 9.90 -5.41 -0.07
N VAL A 97 9.22 -6.45 -0.56
CA VAL A 97 8.91 -7.67 0.23
C VAL A 97 10.20 -8.36 0.68
N GLU A 98 11.16 -8.60 -0.22
CA GLU A 98 12.44 -9.21 0.12
C GLU A 98 13.20 -8.46 1.22
N THR A 99 13.08 -7.14 1.25
CA THR A 99 13.80 -6.28 2.21
C THR A 99 13.09 -6.21 3.58
N TYR A 100 11.75 -6.15 3.59
CA TYR A 100 10.99 -5.78 4.79
C TYR A 100 10.11 -6.89 5.38
N TYR A 101 9.87 -7.98 4.64
CA TYR A 101 9.08 -9.11 5.12
C TYR A 101 9.93 -10.08 5.94
N GLN A 102 9.58 -10.23 7.22
CA GLN A 102 10.20 -11.21 8.12
C GLN A 102 9.12 -12.23 8.51
N PRO A 103 9.10 -13.43 7.90
CA PRO A 103 8.13 -14.44 8.28
C PRO A 103 8.35 -14.81 9.75
N LYS A 104 7.28 -14.81 10.56
CA LYS A 104 7.34 -15.38 11.90
C LYS A 104 7.53 -16.89 11.76
N GLU A 105 8.61 -17.41 12.32
CA GLU A 105 8.74 -18.84 12.57
C GLU A 105 7.62 -19.25 13.52
N ILE A 106 6.90 -20.33 13.17
CA ILE A 106 5.81 -20.92 13.95
C ILE A 106 6.40 -21.87 14.98
#